data_AF-A0A182E351-F1
#
_entry.id   AF-A0A182E351-F1
#
_cell.length_a   1.000
_cell.length_b   1.000
_cell.length_c   1.000
_cell.angle_alpha   90.00
_cell.angle_beta   90.00
_cell.angle_gamma   90.00
#
_symmetry.space_group_name_H-M   'P 1'
#
loop_
_entity.id
_entity.type
_entity.pdbx_description
1 polymer ?
#
loop_
_entity_poly.entity_id
_entity_poly.type
_entity_poly.pdbx_seq_one_letter_code
_entity_poly.pdbx_strand_id
1 'polypeptide(L)'
;MTGYLPIGFEFASELTFPIAEGTASGLLNASAQVFGIALTLCVGFILQYGNVFVSNLTLTGFLAFGTFLTALIKSDLRRQKADENVPYIIPLEML
;
A
#
# COMPACT_ATOMS: atom_id res chain seq x y z
N MET A 1 6.77 2.86 14.89
CA MET A 1 6.48 2.86 13.44
C MET A 1 5.90 1.54 12.93
N THR A 2 6.02 0.44 13.66
CA THR A 2 5.57 -0.89 13.21
C THR A 2 4.07 -1.08 13.07
N GLY A 3 3.22 -0.17 13.56
CA GLY A 3 1.76 -0.31 13.44
C GLY A 3 1.19 0.10 12.08
N TYR A 4 1.83 1.03 11.36
CA TYR A 4 1.30 1.55 10.09
C TYR A 4 1.50 0.58 8.92
N LEU A 5 2.59 -0.18 8.94
CA LEU A 5 2.94 -1.13 7.88
C LEU A 5 1.97 -2.33 7.82
N PRO A 6 1.62 -3.01 8.93
CA PRO A 6 0.60 -4.06 8.96
C PRO A 6 -0.76 -3.57 8.45
N ILE A 7 -1.19 -2.37 8.84
CA ILE A 7 -2.46 -1.77 8.36
C ILE A 7 -2.44 -1.60 6.84
N GLY A 8 -1.31 -1.16 6.27
CA GLY A 8 -1.15 -1.06 4.82
C GLY A 8 -1.24 -2.40 4.10
N PHE A 9 -0.68 -3.47 4.68
CA PHE A 9 -0.79 -4.83 4.11
C PHE A 9 -2.23 -5.37 4.19
N GLU A 10 -2.92 -5.16 5.30
CA GLU A 10 -4.32 -5.54 5.50
C GLU A 10 -5.24 -4.79 4.51
N PHE A 11 -5.03 -3.48 4.36
CA PHE A 11 -5.79 -2.68 3.39
C PHE A 11 -5.52 -3.10 1.94
N ALA A 12 -4.27 -3.42 1.60
CA ALA A 12 -3.92 -3.90 0.27
C ALA A 12 -4.52 -5.28 -0.03
N SER A 13 -4.53 -6.21 0.92
CA SER A 13 -5.15 -7.52 0.75
C SER A 13 -6.67 -7.43 0.59
N GLU A 14 -7.30 -6.50 1.30
CA GLU A 14 -8.74 -6.24 1.17
C GLU A 14 -9.11 -5.65 -0.21
N LEU A 15 -8.35 -4.68 -0.70
CA LEU A 15 -8.55 -4.08 -2.03
C LEU A 15 -8.33 -5.08 -3.18
N THR A 16 -7.47 -6.07 -2.97
CA THR A 16 -7.06 -7.03 -4.00
C THR A 16 -7.83 -8.35 -3.96
N PHE A 17 -8.86 -8.48 -3.13
CA PHE A 17 -9.70 -9.68 -3.08
C PHE A 17 -10.23 -10.08 -4.49
N PRO A 18 -10.16 -11.38 -4.88
CA PRO A 18 -9.84 -12.57 -4.07
C PRO A 18 -8.39 -13.07 -4.18
N ILE A 19 -7.39 -12.18 -4.28
CA ILE A 19 -5.97 -12.59 -4.30
C ILE A 19 -5.53 -13.03 -2.89
N ALA A 20 -4.69 -14.08 -2.81
CA ALA A 20 -4.13 -14.55 -1.55
C ALA A 20 -3.28 -13.45 -0.85
N GLU A 21 -3.46 -13.28 0.45
CA GLU A 21 -2.82 -12.23 1.24
C GLU A 21 -1.28 -12.28 1.15
N GLY A 22 -0.71 -13.48 1.04
CA GLY A 22 0.73 -13.68 0.86
C GLY A 22 1.26 -13.15 -0.48
N THR A 23 0.49 -13.28 -1.56
CA THR A 23 0.86 -12.74 -2.88
C THR A 23 0.76 -11.21 -2.89
N ALA A 24 -0.32 -10.65 -2.33
CA ALA A 24 -0.50 -9.21 -2.21
C ALA A 24 0.60 -8.56 -1.36
N SER A 25 0.91 -9.14 -0.20
CA SER A 25 1.96 -8.67 0.70
C SER A 25 3.35 -8.81 0.08
N GLY A 26 3.61 -9.92 -0.62
CA GLY A 26 4.86 -10.16 -1.35
C GLY A 26 5.10 -9.11 -2.43
N LEU A 27 4.06 -8.76 -3.21
CA LEU A 27 4.14 -7.75 -4.26
C LEU A 27 4.33 -6.34 -3.67
N LEU A 28 3.61 -6.00 -2.59
CA LEU A 28 3.77 -4.71 -1.92
C LEU A 28 5.18 -4.54 -1.35
N ASN A 29 5.74 -5.58 -0.70
CA ASN A 29 7.10 -5.55 -0.18
C ASN A 29 8.17 -5.48 -1.31
N ALA A 30 7.98 -6.25 -2.38
CA ALA A 30 8.86 -6.18 -3.56
C ALA A 30 8.86 -4.76 -4.15
N SER A 31 7.70 -4.11 -4.26
CA SER A 31 7.61 -2.73 -4.74
C SER A 31 8.35 -1.75 -3.83
N ALA A 32 8.17 -1.85 -2.50
CA ALA A 32 8.84 -1.00 -1.53
C ALA A 32 10.38 -1.12 -1.63
N GLN A 33 10.89 -2.33 -1.85
CA GLN A 33 12.32 -2.56 -2.02
C GLN A 33 12.85 -1.97 -3.33
N VAL A 34 12.15 -2.19 -4.45
CA VAL A 34 12.56 -1.66 -5.75
C VAL A 34 12.58 -0.13 -5.74
N PHE A 35 11.51 0.51 -5.27
CA PHE A 35 11.45 1.97 -5.18
C PHE A 35 12.43 2.53 -4.14
N GLY A 36 12.63 1.85 -3.02
CA GLY A 36 13.61 2.24 -2.00
C GLY A 36 15.04 2.27 -2.55
N ILE A 37 15.44 1.24 -3.29
CA ILE A 37 16.75 1.18 -3.96
C ILE A 37 16.86 2.30 -5.00
N ALA A 38 15.87 2.44 -5.87
CA ALA A 38 15.89 3.45 -6.93
C ALA A 38 15.98 4.89 -6.38
N LEU A 39 15.17 5.22 -5.36
CA LEU A 39 15.22 6.53 -4.70
C LEU A 39 16.55 6.79 -4.01
N THR A 40 17.08 5.78 -3.32
CA THR A 40 18.37 5.92 -2.62
C THR A 40 19.49 6.22 -3.62
N LEU A 41 19.52 5.52 -4.76
CA LEU A 41 20.48 5.79 -5.82
C LEU A 41 20.29 7.20 -6.41
N CYS A 42 19.05 7.58 -6.74
CA CYS A 42 18.73 8.89 -7.29
C CYS A 42 19.17 10.03 -6.37
N VAL A 43 18.81 9.97 -5.09
CA VAL A 43 19.20 10.97 -4.08
C VAL A 43 20.71 10.94 -3.83
N GLY A 44 21.33 9.76 -3.89
CA GLY A 44 22.79 9.62 -3.83
C GLY A 44 23.50 10.38 -4.95
N PHE A 45 23.01 10.29 -6.19
CA PHE A 45 23.53 11.09 -7.31
C PHE A 45 23.29 12.60 -7.11
N ILE A 46 22.09 13.00 -6.67
CA ILE A 46 21.78 14.43 -6.42
C ILE A 46 22.68 14.99 -5.31
N LEU A 47 23.00 14.20 -4.28
CA LEU A 47 23.92 14.60 -3.21
C LEU A 47 25.36 14.74 -3.70
N GLN A 48 25.82 13.90 -4.64
CA GLN A 48 27.19 13.96 -5.15
C GLN A 48 27.45 15.17 -6.05
N TYR A 49 26.47 15.57 -6.88
CA TYR A 49 26.63 16.64 -7.86
C TYR A 49 25.90 17.94 -7.51
N GLY A 50 25.08 17.92 -6.46
CA GLY A 50 24.21 19.03 -6.06
C GLY A 50 24.38 19.45 -4.60
N ASN A 51 23.28 19.87 -4.00
CA ASN A 51 23.23 20.37 -2.62
C ASN A 51 22.24 19.53 -1.80
N VAL A 52 22.56 19.30 -0.53
CA VAL A 52 21.72 18.60 0.46
C VAL A 52 20.30 19.15 0.50
N PHE A 53 20.12 20.46 0.31
CA PHE A 53 18.79 21.07 0.25
C PHE A 53 17.94 20.52 -0.90
N VAL A 54 18.52 20.35 -2.10
CA VAL A 54 17.83 19.82 -3.28
C VAL A 54 17.48 18.34 -3.09
N SER A 55 18.38 17.58 -2.47
CA SER A 55 18.15 16.18 -2.12
C SER A 55 17.00 16.02 -1.13
N ASN A 56 16.95 16.84 -0.08
CA ASN A 56 15.84 16.85 0.87
C ASN A 56 14.52 17.27 0.20
N LEU A 57 14.54 18.31 -0.63
CA LEU A 57 13.35 18.74 -1.36
C LEU A 57 12.82 17.64 -2.30
N THR A 58 13.72 16.89 -2.94
CA THR A 58 13.38 15.75 -3.79
C THR A 58 12.69 14.63 -2.99
N LEU A 59 13.26 14.26 -1.84
CA LEU A 59 12.66 13.27 -0.93
C LEU A 59 11.29 13.72 -0.42
N THR A 60 11.18 14.98 0.01
CA THR A 60 9.90 15.55 0.45
C THR A 60 8.88 15.55 -0.68
N GLY A 61 9.27 15.92 -1.90
CA GLY A 61 8.41 15.90 -3.07
C GLY A 61 7.89 14.49 -3.39
N PHE A 62 8.76 13.47 -3.31
CA PHE A 62 8.35 12.09 -3.54
C PHE A 62 7.39 11.57 -2.46
N LEU A 63 7.61 11.92 -1.19
CA LEU A 63 6.68 11.61 -0.09
C LEU A 63 5.33 12.30 -0.26
N ALA A 64 5.32 13.57 -0.66
CA ALA A 64 4.09 14.31 -0.93
C ALA A 64 3.32 13.71 -2.12
N PHE A 65 4.02 13.32 -3.18
CA PHE A 65 3.45 12.62 -4.33
C PHE A 65 2.86 11.26 -3.92
N GLY A 66 3.61 10.45 -3.15
CA GLY A 66 3.11 9.18 -2.62
C GLY A 66 1.86 9.37 -1.76
N THR A 67 1.84 10.39 -0.91
CA THR A 67 0.68 10.75 -0.08
C THR A 67 -0.53 11.13 -0.93
N PHE A 68 -0.31 11.94 -1.98
CA PHE A 68 -1.37 12.30 -2.93
C PHE A 68 -1.94 11.08 -3.64
N LEU A 69 -1.09 10.17 -4.13
CA LEU A 69 -1.53 8.91 -4.72
C LEU A 69 -2.33 8.07 -3.73
N THR A 70 -1.89 7.97 -2.47
CA THR A 70 -2.63 7.26 -1.42
C THR A 70 -4.00 7.87 -1.17
N ALA A 71 -4.13 9.21 -1.18
CA ALA A 71 -5.40 9.90 -1.00
C ALA A 71 -6.40 9.64 -2.14
N LEU A 72 -5.92 9.28 -3.35
CA LEU A 72 -6.76 8.92 -4.49
C LEU A 72 -7.23 7.45 -4.47
N ILE A 73 -6.66 6.61 -3.61
CA ILE A 73 -7.09 5.21 -3.49
C ILE A 73 -8.51 5.19 -2.92
N LYS A 74 -9.48 4.80 -3.74
CA LYS A 74 -10.83 4.53 -3.26
C LYS A 74 -10.81 3.36 -2.29
N SER A 75 -11.33 3.57 -1.10
CA SER A 75 -11.59 2.53 -0.10
C SER A 75 -12.83 1.71 -0.48
N ASP A 76 -12.84 1.12 -1.67
CA ASP A 76 -13.84 0.12 -2.02
C ASP A 76 -13.42 -1.19 -1.33
N LEU A 77 -13.89 -1.41 -0.10
CA LEU A 77 -13.63 -2.64 0.67
C LEU A 77 -14.41 -3.81 0.04
N ARG A 78 -13.79 -4.42 -0.98
CA ARG A 78 -14.41 -5.47 -1.81
C ARG A 78 -14.80 -6.70 -1.00
N ARG A 79 -14.11 -6.96 0.11
CA ARG A 79 -14.35 -8.09 1.02
C ARG A 79 -15.61 -7.85 1.87
N GLN A 80 -15.78 -6.66 2.45
CA GLN A 80 -17.04 -6.26 3.11
C GLN A 80 -18.23 -6.29 2.14
N LYS A 81 -18.03 -5.82 0.91
CA LYS A 81 -19.06 -5.84 -0.12
C LYS A 81 -19.40 -7.26 -0.60
N ALA A 82 -18.46 -8.20 -0.54
CA ALA A 82 -18.73 -9.60 -0.85
C ALA A 82 -19.55 -10.28 0.27
N ASP A 83 -19.24 -10.02 1.54
CA ASP A 83 -20.01 -10.52 2.70
C ASP A 83 -21.44 -9.97 2.74
N GLU A 84 -21.66 -8.69 2.40
CA GLU A 84 -23.00 -8.09 2.31
C GLU A 84 -23.90 -8.77 1.27
N ASN A 85 -23.32 -9.35 0.22
CA ASN A 85 -24.06 -10.00 -0.87
C ASN A 85 -24.23 -11.52 -0.69
N VAL A 86 -23.83 -12.09 0.45
CA VAL A 86 -24.10 -13.51 0.76
C VAL A 86 -25.52 -13.63 1.33
N PRO A 87 -26.49 -14.24 0.62
CA PRO A 87 -27.81 -14.49 1.19
C PRO A 87 -27.68 -15.41 2.41
N TYR A 88 -28.20 -14.97 3.57
CA TYR A 88 -28.25 -15.80 4.78
C TYR A 88 -29.10 -17.04 4.50
N ILE A 89 -28.45 -18.19 4.34
CA ILE A 89 -29.09 -19.49 4.46
C ILE A 89 -29.34 -19.73 5.94
N ILE A 90 -30.57 -19.51 6.38
CA ILE A 90 -31.06 -19.91 7.70
C ILE A 90 -30.75 -21.41 7.85
N PRO A 91 -29.90 -21.83 8.80
CA PRO A 91 -29.73 -23.26 9.07
C PRO A 91 -31.07 -23.80 9.56
N LEU A 92 -31.58 -24.82 8.87
CA LEU A 92 -32.87 -25.46 9.18
C LEU A 92 -32.89 -26.18 10.56
N GLU A 93 -31.81 -26.10 11.34
CA GLU A 93 -31.69 -26.70 12.68
C GLU A 93 -32.29 -25.82 13.81
N MET A 94 -32.88 -24.67 13.48
CA MET A 94 -33.60 -23.81 14.44
C MET A 94 -35.12 -23.75 14.23
N LEU A 95 -35.73 -24.74 13.56
CA LEU A 95 -37.19 -24.86 13.43
C LEU A 95 -37.72 -26.17 14.05
#